data_AF-A0A9K3GNF8-F1
#
_entry.id   AF-A0A9K3GNF8-F1
#
_cell.length_a   1.000
_cell.length_b   1.000
_cell.length_c   1.000
_cell.angle_alpha   90.00
_cell.angle_beta   90.00
_cell.angle_gamma   90.00
#
_symmetry.space_group_name_H-M   'P 1'
#
loop_
_entity.id
_entity.type
_entity.pdbx_description
1 polymer ?
#
loop_
_entity_poly.entity_id
_entity_poly.type
_entity_poly.pdbx_seq_one_letter_code
_entity_poly.pdbx_strand_id
1 'polypeptide(L)'
;MFTSSYADGALDFTDTTEGKVMRRWTTSRGPCLSVSLSDNDALIAAASHNGKLMLFDPRARGQDPAQMISAPYTDALVRVQWIGGDRLLTLSMAGEMCTYDMRKGTAQVLDICVKQGLHGSASGAQGVERALDVVFSPDTRMLGVRTQYSMWVVSTQHWVPLVSIDLPVPMAQRNGTHDANIEWERVPLSFPSDTWMMYGTEGSINAWDFANVNKGKGGLIDQRGDRIMCLSSSRNVQSQIACGTAGGSISVYDIGD
;
A
#
# COMPACT_ATOMS: atom_id res chain seq x y z
N MET A 1 6.09 -6.55 -17.45
CA MET A 1 4.65 -6.82 -17.20
C MET A 1 4.12 -5.84 -16.17
N PHE A 2 2.85 -5.43 -16.27
CA PHE A 2 2.18 -4.69 -15.19
C PHE A 2 0.71 -5.09 -15.06
N THR A 3 0.11 -4.76 -13.92
CA THR A 3 -1.32 -4.96 -13.67
C THR A 3 -2.01 -3.63 -13.40
N SER A 4 -3.23 -3.48 -13.89
CA SER A 4 -4.09 -2.33 -13.60
C SER A 4 -5.44 -2.81 -13.09
N SER A 5 -5.92 -2.18 -12.03
CA SER A 5 -7.24 -2.42 -11.44
C SER A 5 -8.17 -1.24 -11.69
N TYR A 6 -9.44 -1.53 -11.92
CA TYR A 6 -10.45 -0.53 -12.29
C TYR A 6 -11.60 -0.49 -11.28
N ALA A 7 -12.31 0.65 -11.25
CA ALA A 7 -13.44 0.86 -10.34
C ALA A 7 -14.64 -0.06 -10.63
N ASP A 8 -14.76 -0.55 -11.85
CA ASP A 8 -15.78 -1.54 -12.26
C ASP A 8 -15.43 -2.98 -11.83
N GLY A 9 -14.28 -3.18 -11.20
CA GLY A 9 -13.78 -4.50 -10.79
C GLY A 9 -13.06 -5.26 -11.89
N ALA A 10 -12.79 -4.63 -13.04
CA ALA A 10 -11.89 -5.20 -14.03
C ALA A 10 -10.44 -5.17 -13.53
N LEU A 11 -9.66 -6.13 -14.02
CA LEU A 11 -8.23 -6.23 -13.78
C LEU A 11 -7.53 -6.62 -15.09
N ASP A 12 -6.60 -5.79 -15.54
CA ASP A 12 -5.80 -6.09 -16.71
C ASP A 12 -4.39 -6.54 -16.33
N PHE A 13 -3.85 -7.45 -17.13
CA PHE A 13 -2.44 -7.81 -17.14
C PHE A 13 -1.88 -7.56 -18.53
N THR A 14 -0.86 -6.70 -18.57
CA THR A 14 -0.41 -6.04 -19.79
C THR A 14 1.08 -6.26 -19.98
N ASP A 15 1.46 -6.57 -21.21
CA ASP A 15 2.85 -6.59 -21.62
C ASP A 15 3.37 -5.15 -21.77
N THR A 16 4.39 -4.81 -21.00
CA THR A 16 5.04 -3.50 -21.03
C THR A 16 5.81 -3.24 -22.32
N THR A 17 6.26 -4.29 -23.00
CA THR A 17 7.09 -4.21 -24.20
C THR A 17 6.25 -3.85 -25.42
N GLU A 18 5.08 -4.49 -25.53
CA GLU A 18 4.15 -4.28 -26.66
C GLU A 18 3.02 -3.30 -26.33
N GLY A 19 2.81 -2.97 -25.05
CA GLY A 19 1.68 -2.17 -24.58
C GLY A 19 0.33 -2.87 -24.75
N LYS A 20 0.31 -4.21 -24.83
CA LYS A 20 -0.90 -4.98 -25.12
C LYS A 20 -1.45 -5.67 -23.87
N VAL A 21 -2.76 -5.55 -23.67
CA VAL A 21 -3.49 -6.31 -22.66
C VAL A 21 -3.44 -7.78 -23.06
N MET A 22 -2.72 -8.58 -22.28
CA MET A 22 -2.63 -10.03 -22.47
C MET A 22 -3.84 -10.74 -21.87
N ARG A 23 -4.37 -10.20 -20.77
CA ARG A 23 -5.48 -10.77 -20.01
C ARG A 23 -6.31 -9.65 -19.41
N ARG A 24 -7.62 -9.88 -19.32
CA ARG A 24 -8.56 -9.09 -18.52
C ARG A 24 -9.40 -10.05 -17.70
N TRP A 25 -9.47 -9.83 -16.40
CA TRP A 25 -10.32 -10.58 -15.47
C TRP A 25 -11.38 -9.66 -14.86
N THR A 26 -12.45 -10.27 -14.37
CA THR A 26 -13.45 -9.60 -13.54
C THR A 26 -13.31 -10.11 -12.13
N THR A 27 -12.78 -9.29 -11.22
CA THR A 27 -12.45 -9.73 -9.86
C THR A 27 -13.71 -9.80 -8.99
N SER A 28 -14.64 -8.84 -9.09
CA SER A 28 -15.83 -8.85 -8.24
C SER A 28 -16.98 -8.02 -8.78
N ARG A 29 -18.20 -8.22 -8.24
CA ARG A 29 -19.27 -7.22 -8.30
C ARG A 29 -18.92 -6.04 -7.39
N GLY A 30 -18.00 -5.19 -7.83
CA GLY A 30 -17.55 -4.01 -7.08
C GLY A 30 -16.06 -3.73 -7.28
N PRO A 31 -15.59 -2.55 -6.84
CA PRO A 31 -14.24 -2.06 -7.12
C PRO A 31 -13.15 -3.01 -6.65
N CYS A 32 -12.13 -3.20 -7.50
CA CYS A 32 -10.85 -3.75 -7.09
C CYS A 32 -10.04 -2.61 -6.48
N LEU A 33 -9.73 -2.71 -5.18
CA LEU A 33 -9.16 -1.60 -4.41
C LEU A 33 -7.63 -1.59 -4.41
N SER A 34 -7.01 -2.73 -4.70
CA SER A 34 -5.57 -2.92 -4.78
C SER A 34 -5.23 -4.21 -5.53
N VAL A 35 -4.14 -4.18 -6.28
CA VAL A 35 -3.56 -5.33 -6.97
C VAL A 35 -2.06 -5.39 -6.70
N SER A 36 -1.51 -6.59 -6.58
CA SER A 36 -0.07 -6.83 -6.50
C SER A 36 0.32 -8.02 -7.36
N LEU A 37 1.36 -7.85 -8.19
CA LEU A 37 2.00 -8.93 -8.93
C LEU A 37 3.11 -9.57 -8.05
N SER A 38 3.21 -10.89 -8.05
CA SER A 38 4.27 -11.63 -7.36
C SER A 38 5.62 -11.42 -8.05
N ASP A 39 6.71 -11.52 -7.31
CA ASP A 39 8.07 -11.25 -7.81
C ASP A 39 8.52 -12.10 -9.00
N ASN A 40 7.95 -13.29 -9.16
CA ASN A 40 8.22 -14.22 -10.26
C ASN A 40 7.16 -14.16 -11.39
N ASP A 41 6.28 -13.16 -11.36
CA ASP A 41 5.15 -12.97 -12.27
C ASP A 41 4.21 -14.20 -12.36
N ALA A 42 4.23 -15.09 -11.37
CA ALA A 42 3.44 -16.31 -11.39
C ALA A 42 2.03 -16.12 -10.86
N LEU A 43 1.80 -15.13 -10.00
CA LEU A 43 0.51 -14.88 -9.38
C LEU A 43 0.22 -13.38 -9.30
N ILE A 44 -1.04 -13.04 -9.51
CA ILE A 44 -1.57 -11.69 -9.29
C ILE A 44 -2.57 -11.79 -8.15
N ALA A 45 -2.38 -10.97 -7.13
CA ALA A 45 -3.27 -10.87 -5.99
C ALA A 45 -4.12 -9.61 -6.11
N ALA A 46 -5.44 -9.74 -5.95
CA ALA A 46 -6.40 -8.65 -6.03
C ALA A 46 -7.24 -8.58 -4.75
N ALA A 47 -7.31 -7.38 -4.18
CA ALA A 47 -8.12 -7.04 -3.03
C ALA A 47 -9.46 -6.44 -3.47
N SER A 48 -10.55 -6.95 -2.91
CA SER A 48 -11.91 -6.48 -3.23
C SER A 48 -12.55 -5.73 -2.06
N HIS A 49 -13.44 -4.80 -2.43
CA HIS A 49 -14.34 -4.12 -1.50
C HIS A 49 -15.23 -5.07 -0.68
N ASN A 50 -15.45 -6.32 -1.12
CA ASN A 50 -16.27 -7.29 -0.38
C ASN A 50 -15.49 -8.14 0.63
N GLY A 51 -14.24 -7.78 0.95
CA GLY A 51 -13.41 -8.53 1.90
C GLY A 51 -12.76 -9.79 1.33
N LYS A 52 -12.89 -10.04 0.02
CA LYS A 52 -12.26 -11.19 -0.64
C LYS A 52 -10.91 -10.85 -1.23
N LEU A 53 -9.97 -11.77 -1.02
CA LEU A 53 -8.70 -11.83 -1.70
C LEU A 53 -8.82 -12.83 -2.85
N MET A 54 -8.38 -12.44 -4.04
CA MET A 54 -8.39 -13.29 -5.23
C MET A 54 -7.01 -13.44 -5.80
N LEU A 55 -6.68 -14.65 -6.21
CA LEU A 55 -5.40 -14.96 -6.84
C LEU A 55 -5.65 -15.41 -8.27
N PHE A 56 -4.95 -14.79 -9.20
CA PHE A 56 -4.99 -15.11 -10.62
C PHE A 56 -3.63 -15.65 -11.04
N ASP A 57 -3.64 -16.76 -11.76
CA ASP A 57 -2.46 -17.23 -12.48
C ASP A 57 -2.51 -16.64 -13.90
N PRO A 58 -1.58 -15.75 -14.30
CA PRO A 58 -1.53 -15.14 -15.62
C PRO A 58 -1.16 -16.10 -16.75
N ARG A 59 -0.89 -17.38 -16.46
CA ARG A 59 -0.64 -18.46 -17.44
C ARG A 59 -1.81 -19.46 -17.55
N ALA A 60 -2.69 -19.55 -16.54
CA ALA A 60 -3.84 -20.46 -16.55
C ALA A 60 -4.93 -20.07 -17.54
N ARG A 61 -5.44 -20.96 -18.40
CA ARG A 61 -6.39 -20.58 -19.48
C ARG A 61 -7.77 -20.06 -19.01
N GLY A 62 -8.10 -20.18 -17.73
CA GLY A 62 -9.38 -19.74 -17.16
C GLY A 62 -9.51 -18.22 -17.00
N GLN A 63 -10.76 -17.78 -16.89
CA GLN A 63 -11.15 -16.40 -16.54
C GLN A 63 -11.47 -16.24 -15.05
N ASP A 64 -11.63 -17.35 -14.34
CA ASP A 64 -11.89 -17.34 -12.91
C ASP A 64 -10.58 -17.22 -12.11
N PRO A 65 -10.63 -16.63 -10.89
CA PRO A 65 -9.52 -16.69 -9.96
C PRO A 65 -9.09 -18.15 -9.73
N ALA A 66 -7.77 -18.39 -9.76
CA ALA A 66 -7.21 -19.67 -9.35
C ALA A 66 -7.57 -20.00 -7.90
N GLN A 67 -7.66 -18.97 -7.05
CA GLN A 67 -8.15 -19.10 -5.67
C GLN A 67 -8.94 -17.86 -5.26
N MET A 68 -9.94 -18.08 -4.41
CA MET A 68 -10.70 -17.04 -3.74
C MET A 68 -10.65 -17.33 -2.24
N ILE A 69 -10.12 -16.38 -1.49
CA ILE A 69 -9.90 -16.49 -0.05
C ILE A 69 -10.74 -15.44 0.63
N SER A 70 -11.61 -15.87 1.53
CA SER A 70 -12.26 -14.96 2.46
C SER A 70 -11.23 -14.58 3.51
N ALA A 71 -10.93 -13.29 3.62
CA ALA A 71 -10.11 -12.80 4.72
C ALA A 71 -10.78 -13.13 6.06
N PRO A 72 -10.02 -13.26 7.16
CA PRO A 72 -10.59 -13.53 8.48
C PRO A 72 -11.48 -12.39 9.01
N TYR A 73 -11.51 -11.25 8.32
CA TYR A 73 -12.29 -10.07 8.65
C TYR A 73 -13.36 -9.79 7.59
N THR A 74 -14.44 -9.13 8.01
CA THR A 74 -15.65 -8.92 7.20
C THR A 74 -15.67 -7.61 6.40
N ASP A 75 -14.62 -6.79 6.52
CA ASP A 75 -14.55 -5.47 5.91
C ASP A 75 -13.78 -5.48 4.57
N ALA A 76 -13.89 -4.40 3.80
CA ALA A 76 -13.23 -4.21 2.52
C ALA A 76 -11.70 -4.37 2.63
N LEU A 77 -11.10 -5.11 1.70
CA LEU A 77 -9.65 -5.19 1.56
C LEU A 77 -9.15 -3.96 0.80
N VAL A 78 -8.44 -3.07 1.48
CA VAL A 78 -7.96 -1.81 0.89
C VAL A 78 -6.56 -1.94 0.31
N ARG A 79 -5.75 -2.89 0.80
CA ARG A 79 -4.43 -3.19 0.25
C ARG A 79 -4.14 -4.68 0.20
N VAL A 80 -3.39 -5.05 -0.83
CA VAL A 80 -2.72 -6.34 -0.94
C VAL A 80 -1.30 -6.12 -1.43
N GLN A 81 -0.32 -6.80 -0.83
CA GLN A 81 1.09 -6.70 -1.22
C GLN A 81 1.79 -8.06 -1.11
N TRP A 82 2.52 -8.45 -2.14
CA TRP A 82 3.45 -9.58 -2.09
C TRP A 82 4.69 -9.23 -1.26
N ILE A 83 5.10 -10.16 -0.40
CA ILE A 83 6.24 -10.01 0.52
C ILE A 83 7.13 -11.25 0.37
N GLY A 84 8.38 -11.05 -0.01
CA GLY A 84 9.36 -12.14 -0.08
C GLY A 84 9.02 -13.27 -1.06
N GLY A 85 8.31 -12.97 -2.14
CA GLY A 85 7.95 -13.90 -3.22
C GLY A 85 6.90 -14.97 -2.88
N ASP A 86 6.72 -15.34 -1.62
CA ASP A 86 5.86 -16.45 -1.19
C ASP A 86 4.92 -16.12 -0.03
N ARG A 87 4.89 -14.86 0.41
CA ARG A 87 3.92 -14.36 1.37
C ARG A 87 3.10 -13.24 0.77
N LEU A 88 1.91 -13.10 1.30
CA LEU A 88 1.00 -12.02 0.96
C LEU A 88 0.54 -11.31 2.22
N LEU A 89 0.45 -9.99 2.19
CA LEU A 89 -0.22 -9.20 3.21
C LEU A 89 -1.51 -8.64 2.64
N THR A 90 -2.55 -8.63 3.45
CA THR A 90 -3.76 -7.83 3.22
C THR A 90 -4.00 -6.87 4.37
N LEU A 91 -4.58 -5.70 4.05
CA LEU A 91 -5.05 -4.70 4.99
C LEU A 91 -6.54 -4.43 4.74
N SER A 92 -7.34 -4.40 5.81
CA SER A 92 -8.75 -4.02 5.78
C SER A 92 -8.94 -2.51 6.04
N MET A 93 -10.09 -1.98 5.62
CA MET A 93 -10.50 -0.60 5.94
C MET A 93 -10.62 -0.35 7.46
N ALA A 94 -10.91 -1.40 8.24
CA ALA A 94 -10.93 -1.38 9.69
C ALA A 94 -9.53 -1.40 10.34
N GLY A 95 -8.46 -1.40 9.55
CA GLY A 95 -7.08 -1.42 10.04
C GLY A 95 -6.57 -2.80 10.45
N GLU A 96 -7.25 -3.87 10.03
CA GLU A 96 -6.84 -5.25 10.35
C GLU A 96 -5.90 -5.75 9.27
N MET A 97 -4.80 -6.39 9.68
CA MET A 97 -3.82 -6.94 8.76
C MET A 97 -3.73 -8.45 8.90
N CYS A 98 -3.53 -9.13 7.78
CA CYS A 98 -3.34 -10.57 7.75
C CYS A 98 -2.17 -10.91 6.84
N THR A 99 -1.37 -11.90 7.22
CA THR A 99 -0.36 -12.47 6.35
C THR A 99 -0.76 -13.88 5.91
N TYR A 100 -0.41 -14.25 4.69
CA TYR A 100 -0.69 -15.55 4.09
C TYR A 100 0.60 -16.22 3.62
N ASP A 101 0.72 -17.52 3.85
CA ASP A 101 1.73 -18.39 3.23
C ASP A 101 1.20 -18.92 1.90
N MET A 102 1.96 -18.73 0.83
CA MET A 102 1.62 -19.19 -0.52
C MET A 102 2.39 -20.45 -0.94
N ARG A 103 3.33 -20.95 -0.12
CA ARG A 103 4.19 -22.11 -0.45
C ARG A 103 3.42 -23.41 -0.61
N LYS A 104 2.29 -23.57 0.09
CA LYS A 104 1.52 -24.82 0.11
C LYS A 104 0.57 -24.98 -1.08
N GLY A 105 0.72 -24.15 -2.12
CA GLY A 105 -0.19 -24.12 -3.26
C GLY A 105 -1.61 -23.69 -2.91
N THR A 106 -1.86 -23.27 -1.66
CA THR A 106 -3.09 -22.67 -1.15
C THR A 106 -2.69 -21.59 -0.16
N ALA A 107 -3.35 -20.44 -0.21
CA ALA A 107 -3.10 -19.40 0.76
C ALA A 107 -3.56 -19.86 2.14
N GLN A 108 -2.66 -19.89 3.11
CA GLN A 108 -2.99 -20.14 4.51
C GLN A 108 -2.70 -18.91 5.33
N VAL A 109 -3.65 -18.50 6.18
CA VAL A 109 -3.42 -17.44 7.16
C VAL A 109 -2.29 -17.86 8.09
N LEU A 110 -1.18 -17.12 8.08
CA LEU A 110 -0.02 -17.35 8.94
C LEU A 110 -0.20 -16.64 10.28
N ASP A 111 -0.57 -15.36 10.19
CA ASP A 111 -0.69 -14.47 11.32
C ASP A 111 -1.79 -13.43 11.03
N ILE A 112 -2.61 -13.16 12.04
CA ILE A 112 -3.60 -12.10 12.03
C ILE A 112 -3.04 -11.03 12.95
N CYS A 113 -2.51 -9.96 12.38
CA CYS A 113 -2.11 -8.80 13.17
C CYS A 113 -3.39 -8.05 13.57
N VAL A 114 -3.91 -8.43 14.74
CA VAL A 114 -5.14 -7.91 15.34
C VAL A 114 -4.85 -6.55 15.97
N LYS A 115 -5.49 -5.48 15.44
CA LYS A 115 -5.96 -4.19 16.02
C LYS A 115 -5.17 -3.44 17.13
N GLN A 116 -4.16 -4.02 17.73
CA GLN A 116 -3.51 -3.48 18.91
C GLN A 116 -2.43 -2.49 18.50
N GLY A 117 -2.65 -1.21 18.80
CA GLY A 117 -1.57 -0.25 18.98
C GLY A 117 -1.56 0.98 18.09
N LEU A 118 -2.40 1.07 17.05
CA LEU A 118 -2.66 2.36 16.38
C LEU A 118 -3.65 3.22 17.19
N HIS A 119 -3.56 3.13 18.52
CA HIS A 119 -4.27 3.99 19.45
C HIS A 119 -3.25 4.95 20.03
N GLY A 120 -3.38 6.22 19.64
CA GLY A 120 -2.51 7.29 20.09
C GLY A 120 -1.94 8.05 18.91
N SER A 121 -2.71 9.00 18.40
CA SER A 121 -2.08 10.17 17.79
C SER A 121 -1.19 10.82 18.84
N ALA A 122 0.03 11.25 18.50
CA ALA A 122 0.83 12.04 19.42
C ALA A 122 0.16 13.41 19.71
N SER A 123 -0.86 13.79 18.92
CA SER A 123 -1.74 14.93 19.13
C SER A 123 -2.93 14.68 20.07
N GLY A 124 -3.07 13.49 20.68
CA GLY A 124 -4.13 13.20 21.66
C GLY A 124 -5.53 13.00 21.09
N ALA A 125 -5.68 12.84 19.78
CA ALA A 125 -6.96 12.51 19.15
C ALA A 125 -7.39 11.07 19.54
N GLN A 126 -8.42 10.94 20.38
CA GLN A 126 -9.01 9.64 20.72
C GLN A 126 -9.96 9.20 19.61
N GLY A 127 -9.57 8.18 18.85
CA GLY A 127 -10.40 7.52 17.85
C GLY A 127 -9.72 6.29 17.27
N VAL A 128 -10.49 5.36 16.70
CA VAL A 128 -9.94 4.26 15.89
C VAL A 128 -9.46 4.89 14.58
N GLU A 129 -8.14 4.98 14.40
CA GLU A 129 -7.59 5.50 13.15
C GLU A 129 -7.72 4.46 12.05
N ARG A 130 -8.31 4.87 10.91
CA ARG A 130 -8.40 4.01 9.73
C ARG A 130 -7.03 3.91 9.08
N ALA A 131 -6.55 2.70 8.84
CA ALA A 131 -5.37 2.48 8.00
C ALA A 131 -5.77 2.68 6.53
N LEU A 132 -5.00 3.51 5.82
CA LEU A 132 -5.32 3.92 4.45
C LEU A 132 -4.27 3.41 3.44
N ASP A 133 -3.05 3.15 3.92
CA ASP A 133 -2.00 2.52 3.14
C ASP A 133 -1.02 1.73 4.01
N VAL A 134 -0.38 0.75 3.41
CA VAL A 134 0.70 -0.05 4.03
C VAL A 134 1.75 -0.38 2.98
N VAL A 135 3.01 -0.37 3.39
CA VAL A 135 4.13 -0.77 2.54
C VAL A 135 5.23 -1.44 3.35
N PHE A 136 5.75 -2.55 2.85
CA PHE A 136 6.95 -3.19 3.42
C PHE A 136 8.24 -2.55 2.90
N SER A 137 9.22 -2.47 3.79
CA SER A 137 10.64 -2.34 3.44
C SER A 137 11.10 -3.50 2.54
N PRO A 138 12.11 -3.30 1.67
CA PRO A 138 12.64 -4.35 0.80
C PRO A 138 13.11 -5.61 1.55
N ASP A 139 13.77 -5.45 2.70
CA ASP A 139 14.21 -6.56 3.57
C ASP A 139 13.08 -7.18 4.40
N THR A 140 11.87 -6.63 4.30
CA THR A 140 10.64 -7.05 4.97
C THR A 140 10.66 -6.93 6.49
N ARG A 141 11.67 -6.26 7.08
CA ARG A 141 11.81 -6.11 8.54
C ARG A 141 11.00 -4.97 9.12
N MET A 142 10.60 -4.03 8.27
CA MET A 142 9.77 -2.88 8.62
C MET A 142 8.52 -2.81 7.76
N LEU A 143 7.45 -2.36 8.40
CA LEU A 143 6.15 -2.06 7.80
C LEU A 143 5.82 -0.60 8.07
N GLY A 144 5.68 0.18 7.01
CA GLY A 144 5.10 1.52 7.05
C GLY A 144 3.59 1.41 6.99
N VAL A 145 2.89 2.01 7.96
CA VAL A 145 1.44 2.07 8.02
C VAL A 145 1.03 3.53 8.01
N ARG A 146 0.21 3.95 7.05
CA ARG A 146 -0.40 5.28 7.07
C ARG A 146 -1.83 5.16 7.58
N THR A 147 -2.15 5.98 8.56
CA THR A 147 -3.51 6.19 9.03
C THR A 147 -4.04 7.54 8.55
N GLN A 148 -5.26 7.85 8.97
CA GLN A 148 -5.86 9.15 8.70
C GLN A 148 -5.03 10.35 9.22
N TYR A 149 -4.35 10.20 10.35
CA TYR A 149 -3.68 11.32 11.05
C TYR A 149 -2.21 11.10 11.31
N SER A 150 -1.72 9.87 11.14
CA SER A 150 -0.35 9.55 11.49
C SER A 150 0.23 8.53 10.52
N MET A 151 1.56 8.41 10.56
CA MET A 151 2.28 7.30 9.95
C MET A 151 3.08 6.59 11.02
N TRP A 152 3.12 5.28 10.89
CA TRP A 152 3.81 4.40 11.79
C TRP A 152 4.81 3.58 11.03
N VAL A 153 5.96 3.34 11.64
CA VAL A 153 6.86 2.29 11.21
C VAL A 153 6.86 1.22 12.27
N VAL A 154 6.59 -0.01 11.87
CA VAL A 154 6.40 -1.17 12.75
C VAL A 154 7.47 -2.21 12.41
N SER A 155 8.12 -2.75 13.44
CA SER A 155 9.00 -3.91 13.27
C SER A 155 8.16 -5.15 12.97
N THR A 156 8.47 -5.87 11.90
CA THR A 156 7.70 -7.06 11.48
C THR A 156 8.15 -8.33 12.22
N GLN A 157 9.32 -8.28 12.86
CA GLN A 157 9.82 -9.38 13.70
C GLN A 157 9.08 -9.46 15.04
N HIS A 158 8.71 -8.30 15.58
CA HIS A 158 8.11 -8.19 16.91
C HIS A 158 6.72 -7.56 16.91
N TRP A 159 6.25 -7.06 15.76
CA TRP A 159 4.98 -6.34 15.61
C TRP A 159 4.82 -5.17 16.59
N VAL A 160 5.91 -4.44 16.84
CA VAL A 160 5.94 -3.26 17.72
C VAL A 160 6.18 -1.98 16.93
N PRO A 161 5.48 -0.88 17.25
CA PRO A 161 5.79 0.44 16.72
C PRO A 161 7.24 0.84 17.04
N LEU A 162 7.98 1.26 16.02
CA LEU A 162 9.32 1.84 16.12
C LEU A 162 9.27 3.37 16.14
N VAL A 163 8.43 3.95 15.28
CA VAL A 163 8.28 5.40 15.11
C VAL A 163 6.82 5.73 14.80
N SER A 164 6.34 6.85 15.32
CA SER A 164 5.09 7.49 14.91
C SER A 164 5.38 8.93 14.47
N ILE A 165 4.78 9.34 13.35
CA ILE A 165 4.87 10.69 12.80
C ILE A 165 3.45 11.21 12.66
N ASP A 166 3.11 12.26 13.38
CA ASP A 166 1.84 12.96 13.15
C ASP A 166 1.90 13.67 11.79
N LEU A 167 0.90 13.40 10.96
CA LEU A 167 0.73 14.10 9.70
C LEU A 167 -0.02 15.42 9.95
N PRO A 168 0.32 16.50 9.24
CA PRO A 168 -0.47 17.71 9.29
C PRO A 168 -1.91 17.39 8.88
N VAL A 169 -2.86 17.82 9.70
CA VAL A 169 -4.30 17.66 9.42
C VAL A 169 -4.61 18.27 8.05
N PRO A 170 -5.24 17.54 7.12
CA PRO A 170 -5.61 18.09 5.81
C PRO A 170 -6.41 19.38 5.97
N MET A 171 -6.15 20.38 5.12
CA MET A 171 -6.85 21.67 5.17
C MET A 171 -8.38 21.53 5.03
N ALA A 172 -8.88 20.43 4.48
CA ALA A 172 -10.30 20.12 4.39
C ALA A 172 -11.02 20.08 5.76
N GLN A 173 -10.33 19.74 6.87
CA GLN A 173 -10.94 19.84 8.20
C GLN A 173 -11.07 21.28 8.73
N ARG A 174 -10.26 22.23 8.23
CA ARG A 174 -10.34 23.64 8.69
C ARG A 174 -11.61 24.35 8.27
N ASN A 175 -12.29 23.90 7.21
CA ASN A 175 -13.45 24.57 6.65
C ASN A 175 -14.81 24.01 7.12
N GLY A 176 -14.83 23.09 8.11
CA GLY A 176 -16.06 22.68 8.79
C GLY A 176 -17.07 21.89 7.95
N THR A 177 -16.72 21.50 6.72
CA THR A 177 -17.57 20.63 5.90
C THR A 177 -17.33 19.18 6.30
N HIS A 178 -18.20 18.66 7.16
CA HIS A 178 -18.33 17.23 7.49
C HIS A 178 -18.94 16.43 6.32
N ASP A 179 -18.50 16.65 5.09
CA ASP A 179 -18.92 15.79 3.99
C ASP A 179 -18.21 14.45 4.11
N ALA A 180 -18.96 13.45 4.57
CA ALA A 180 -18.56 12.05 4.72
C ALA A 180 -18.14 11.35 3.41
N ASN A 181 -18.09 12.10 2.30
CA ASN A 181 -17.71 11.66 0.96
C ASN A 181 -16.37 12.22 0.48
N ILE A 182 -15.57 12.84 1.35
CA ILE A 182 -14.16 13.06 1.03
C ILE A 182 -13.54 11.68 0.81
N GLU A 183 -13.20 11.36 -0.44
CA GLU A 183 -12.29 10.26 -0.76
C GLU A 183 -11.07 10.44 0.14
N TRP A 184 -11.00 9.68 1.24
CA TRP A 184 -9.95 9.85 2.24
C TRP A 184 -8.61 9.70 1.52
N GLU A 185 -7.97 10.84 1.30
CA GLU A 185 -7.00 11.02 0.23
C GLU A 185 -5.84 10.08 0.46
N ARG A 186 -5.57 9.18 -0.50
CA ARG A 186 -4.44 8.25 -0.41
C ARG A 186 -3.16 9.06 -0.47
N VAL A 187 -2.54 9.30 0.68
CA VAL A 187 -1.12 9.69 0.79
C VAL A 187 -0.34 8.43 0.45
N PRO A 188 0.31 8.36 -0.72
CA PRO A 188 1.06 7.18 -1.09
C PRO A 188 2.28 7.04 -0.19
N LEU A 189 2.58 5.80 0.19
CA LEU A 189 3.79 5.42 0.91
C LEU A 189 4.69 4.56 0.01
N SER A 190 6.01 4.65 0.20
CA SER A 190 6.95 3.73 -0.44
C SER A 190 8.24 3.58 0.38
N PHE A 191 8.85 2.40 0.38
CA PHE A 191 10.23 2.21 0.84
C PHE A 191 11.16 2.06 -0.38
N PRO A 192 11.96 3.09 -0.71
CA PRO A 192 13.02 2.97 -1.72
C PRO A 192 14.25 2.19 -1.25
N SER A 193 14.43 2.03 0.07
CA SER A 193 15.49 1.20 0.67
C SER A 193 15.06 0.65 2.03
N ASP A 194 15.92 -0.12 2.68
CA ASP A 194 15.73 -0.60 4.05
C ASP A 194 15.93 0.49 5.12
N THR A 195 16.33 1.69 4.70
CA THR A 195 16.64 2.81 5.59
C THR A 195 15.77 4.02 5.31
N TRP A 196 15.12 4.11 4.16
CA TRP A 196 14.32 5.26 3.76
C TRP A 196 12.86 4.88 3.55
N MET A 197 11.95 5.67 4.10
CA MET A 197 10.53 5.68 3.73
C MET A 197 10.19 7.04 3.15
N MET A 198 9.38 7.01 2.10
CA MET A 198 8.87 8.19 1.43
C MET A 198 7.36 8.24 1.51
N TYR A 199 6.83 9.45 1.61
CA TYR A 199 5.40 9.70 1.64
C TYR A 199 5.05 10.99 0.92
N GLY A 200 3.95 10.96 0.18
CA GLY A 200 3.45 12.12 -0.56
C GLY A 200 2.31 12.81 0.18
N THR A 201 2.37 14.12 0.40
CA THR A 201 1.25 14.91 0.91
C THR A 201 0.62 15.75 -0.20
N GLU A 202 -0.35 16.60 0.13
CA GLU A 202 -0.72 17.71 -0.75
C GLU A 202 0.53 18.53 -1.10
N GLY A 203 0.92 18.49 -2.37
CA GLY A 203 1.99 19.32 -2.89
C GLY A 203 3.38 19.04 -2.32
N SER A 204 3.64 17.88 -1.71
CA SER A 204 5.01 17.60 -1.29
C SER A 204 5.36 16.12 -1.24
N ILE A 205 6.64 15.83 -1.45
CA ILE A 205 7.22 14.52 -1.23
C ILE A 205 8.20 14.66 -0.08
N ASN A 206 8.02 13.83 0.93
CA ASN A 206 8.86 13.80 2.11
C ASN A 206 9.56 12.46 2.20
N ALA A 207 10.78 12.45 2.74
CA ALA A 207 11.49 11.24 3.09
C ALA A 207 11.83 11.22 4.57
N TRP A 208 11.98 10.02 5.10
CA TRP A 208 12.39 9.74 6.45
C TRP A 208 13.48 8.68 6.47
N ASP A 209 14.60 8.99 7.13
CA ASP A 209 15.74 8.09 7.31
C ASP A 209 15.67 7.35 8.67
N PHE A 210 15.54 6.03 8.62
CA PHE A 210 15.59 5.13 9.77
C PHE A 210 16.99 4.64 10.14
N ALA A 211 18.01 4.79 9.30
CA ALA A 211 19.39 4.54 9.76
C ALA A 211 19.77 5.53 10.87
N ASN A 212 19.13 6.70 10.88
CA ASN A 212 19.35 7.77 11.84
C ASN A 212 18.09 8.11 12.67
N VAL A 213 17.33 7.11 13.15
CA VAL A 213 16.09 7.33 13.96
C VAL A 213 16.28 8.37 15.08
N ASN A 214 17.43 8.30 15.78
CA ASN A 214 17.75 9.20 16.89
C ASN A 214 17.97 10.68 16.49
N LYS A 215 18.10 10.96 15.19
CA LYS A 215 18.27 12.32 14.65
C LYS A 215 17.00 12.89 14.02
N GLY A 216 15.92 12.11 13.92
CA GLY A 216 14.63 12.58 13.41
C GLY A 216 14.72 13.27 12.04
N LYS A 217 15.66 12.83 11.18
CA LYS A 217 15.89 13.47 9.87
C LYS A 217 14.83 13.02 8.87
N GLY A 218 13.62 13.53 9.06
CA GLY A 218 12.64 13.68 8.00
C GLY A 218 12.89 14.98 7.25
N GLY A 219 12.76 14.97 5.93
CA GLY A 219 12.98 16.14 5.10
C GLY A 219 12.05 16.20 3.90
N LEU A 220 11.70 17.43 3.52
CA LEU A 220 11.06 17.74 2.25
C LEU A 220 12.08 17.45 1.12
N ILE A 221 11.72 16.55 0.21
CA ILE A 221 12.51 16.26 -0.99
C ILE A 221 12.11 17.22 -2.11
N ASP A 222 10.80 17.42 -2.30
CA ASP A 222 10.28 18.25 -3.36
C ASP A 222 8.95 18.87 -2.94
N GLN A 223 8.74 20.13 -3.30
CA GLN A 223 7.48 20.85 -3.12
C GLN A 223 6.83 21.05 -4.48
N ARG A 224 5.65 20.46 -4.64
CA ARG A 224 4.82 20.53 -5.83
C ARG A 224 3.59 21.40 -5.60
N GLY A 225 3.10 22.03 -6.66
CA GLY A 225 1.79 22.69 -6.63
C GLY A 225 0.62 21.70 -6.63
N ASP A 226 0.87 20.46 -7.08
CA ASP A 226 -0.15 19.43 -7.28
C ASP A 226 -0.03 18.29 -6.26
N ARG A 227 -1.18 17.69 -5.95
CA ARG A 227 -1.31 16.52 -5.07
C ARG A 227 -0.53 15.31 -5.62
N ILE A 228 0.21 14.63 -4.75
CA ILE A 228 0.89 13.37 -5.06
C ILE A 228 -0.12 12.22 -4.99
N MET A 229 -0.25 11.44 -6.07
CA MET A 229 -1.25 10.37 -6.19
C MET A 229 -0.65 8.97 -6.02
N CYS A 230 0.61 8.79 -6.40
CA CYS A 230 1.31 7.53 -6.25
C CYS A 230 2.81 7.74 -6.07
N LEU A 231 3.42 6.81 -5.33
CA LEU A 231 4.86 6.67 -5.18
C LEU A 231 5.21 5.22 -5.47
N SER A 232 6.30 4.98 -6.19
CA SER A 232 6.76 3.63 -6.51
C SER A 232 8.28 3.61 -6.52
N SER A 233 8.87 2.71 -5.73
CA SER A 233 10.31 2.50 -5.70
C SER A 233 10.74 1.45 -6.73
N SER A 234 11.95 1.64 -7.26
CA SER A 234 12.60 0.62 -8.07
C SER A 234 13.19 -0.47 -7.18
N ARG A 235 12.96 -1.74 -7.53
CA ARG A 235 13.65 -2.85 -6.86
C ARG A 235 15.09 -3.04 -7.36
N ASN A 236 15.39 -2.59 -8.58
CA ASN A 236 16.68 -2.80 -9.23
C ASN A 236 17.65 -1.64 -8.98
N VAL A 237 17.12 -0.48 -8.63
CA VAL A 237 17.90 0.71 -8.30
C VAL A 237 17.44 1.18 -6.93
N GLN A 238 18.07 0.61 -5.90
CA GLN A 238 17.96 1.14 -4.53
C GLN A 238 18.34 2.61 -4.62
N SER A 239 17.46 3.50 -4.13
CA SER A 239 17.50 4.98 -4.24
C SER A 239 16.63 5.64 -5.32
N GLN A 240 15.99 4.91 -6.23
CA GLN A 240 15.09 5.56 -7.20
C GLN A 240 13.61 5.43 -6.85
N ILE A 241 12.90 6.55 -6.97
CA ILE A 241 11.45 6.62 -6.77
C ILE A 241 10.78 7.37 -7.91
N ALA A 242 9.71 6.78 -8.44
CA ALA A 242 8.79 7.42 -9.36
C ALA A 242 7.60 7.99 -8.58
N CYS A 243 7.17 9.18 -8.98
CA CYS A 243 6.06 9.91 -8.38
C CYS A 243 5.10 10.35 -9.48
N GLY A 244 3.81 10.08 -9.30
CA GLY A 244 2.73 10.60 -10.15
C GLY A 244 1.90 11.66 -9.41
N THR A 245 1.52 12.74 -10.10
CA THR A 245 0.69 13.82 -9.54
C THR A 245 -0.72 13.84 -10.13
N ALA A 246 -1.65 14.50 -9.43
CA ALA A 246 -3.02 14.70 -9.89
C ALA A 246 -3.10 15.53 -11.18
N GLY A 247 -2.13 16.41 -11.43
CA GLY A 247 -1.98 17.14 -12.69
C GLY A 247 -1.46 16.28 -13.86
N GLY A 248 -1.26 14.97 -13.66
CA GLY A 248 -0.83 14.04 -14.70
C GLY A 248 0.68 14.02 -14.95
N SER A 249 1.48 14.70 -14.13
CA SER A 249 2.94 14.67 -14.25
C SER A 249 3.52 13.42 -13.59
N ILE A 250 4.55 12.85 -14.22
CA ILE A 250 5.37 11.77 -13.65
C ILE A 250 6.79 12.29 -13.51
N SER A 251 7.43 12.02 -12.37
CA SER A 251 8.82 12.40 -12.13
C SER A 251 9.56 11.29 -11.40
N VAL A 252 10.86 11.19 -11.67
CA VAL A 252 11.74 10.20 -11.05
C VAL A 252 12.79 10.95 -10.25
N TYR A 253 12.98 10.54 -9.01
CA TYR A 253 13.99 11.08 -8.10
C TYR A 253 15.01 9.99 -7.80
N ASP A 254 16.25 10.42 -7.66
CA ASP A 254 17.34 9.64 -7.11
C ASP A 254 17.64 10.23 -5.73
N ILE A 255 17.39 9.46 -4.67
CA ILE A 255 17.56 9.90 -3.28
C ILE A 255 18.97 9.64 -2.76
N GLY A 256 19.87 9.04 -3.55
CA GLY A 256 21.22 8.67 -3.14
C GLY A 256 21.25 7.59 -2.04
N ASP A 257 22.47 7.20 -1.64
CA ASP A 257 22.75 6.33 -0.49
C ASP A 257 22.86 7.12 0.82
#